data_AF-A0A1V5Z754-F1
#
_entry.id   AF-A0A1V5Z754-F1
#
_cell.length_a   1.000
_cell.length_b   1.000
_cell.length_c   1.000
_cell.angle_alpha   90.00
_cell.angle_beta   90.00
_cell.angle_gamma   90.00
#
_symmetry.space_group_name_H-M   'P 1'
#
loop_
_entity.id
_entity.type
_entity.pdbx_description
1 polymer ?
#
loop_
_entity_poly.entity_id
_entity_poly.type
_entity_poly.pdbx_seq_one_letter_code
_entity_poly.pdbx_strand_id
1 'polypeptide(L)'
;MGLRGALGKTHRRYTRHVNFRERWRGHLWPERFASFVMDYRHALAAVRYIELTPVRAGLAPDAGAYPWSSTCAHLSGTDDGVVHVALLCSEINDWKSFPRVEEEEGVLSRLHHCQRTGRPCGDTAFISHDESLCGHALHCKKPGPKGKRDER
;
A
#
# COMPACT_ATOMS: atom_id res chain seq x y z
N MET A 1 -19.37 -1.08 -8.96
CA MET A 1 -18.47 -2.00 -8.22
C MET A 1 -17.31 -1.16 -7.70
N GLY A 2 -17.12 -1.04 -6.37
CA GLY A 2 -15.96 -0.33 -5.81
C GLY A 2 -14.72 -1.23 -5.70
N LEU A 3 -13.56 -0.65 -5.38
CA LEU A 3 -12.26 -1.35 -5.24
C LEU A 3 -12.36 -2.64 -4.42
N ARG A 4 -13.06 -2.59 -3.28
CA ARG A 4 -13.32 -3.74 -2.40
C ARG A 4 -13.93 -4.94 -3.12
N GLY A 5 -14.92 -4.69 -3.95
CA GLY A 5 -15.64 -5.75 -4.68
C GLY A 5 -14.78 -6.37 -5.77
N ALA A 6 -14.03 -5.53 -6.49
CA ALA A 6 -13.12 -5.98 -7.53
C ALA A 6 -11.99 -6.84 -6.95
N LEU A 7 -11.24 -6.32 -5.97
CA LEU A 7 -10.14 -7.03 -5.32
C LEU A 7 -10.60 -8.31 -4.61
N GLY A 8 -11.73 -8.26 -3.89
CA GLY A 8 -12.29 -9.44 -3.22
C GLY A 8 -12.66 -10.56 -4.20
N LYS A 9 -13.21 -10.22 -5.37
CA LYS A 9 -13.54 -11.19 -6.42
C LYS A 9 -12.26 -11.77 -7.04
N THR A 10 -11.25 -10.95 -7.31
CA THR A 10 -9.96 -11.37 -7.85
C THR A 10 -9.25 -12.31 -6.88
N HIS A 11 -9.12 -11.94 -5.61
CA HIS A 11 -8.51 -12.78 -4.56
C HIS A 11 -9.18 -14.16 -4.51
N ARG A 12 -10.52 -14.20 -4.45
CA ARG A 12 -11.26 -15.47 -4.39
C ARG A 12 -11.01 -16.35 -5.61
N ARG A 13 -10.99 -15.77 -6.81
CA ARG A 13 -10.75 -16.53 -8.06
C ARG A 13 -9.33 -17.05 -8.12
N TYR A 14 -8.35 -16.23 -7.77
CA TYR A 14 -6.93 -16.61 -7.78
C TYR A 14 -6.63 -17.68 -6.73
N THR A 15 -7.08 -17.52 -5.48
CA THR A 15 -6.91 -18.53 -4.43
C THR A 15 -7.53 -19.86 -4.85
N ARG A 16 -8.72 -19.84 -5.45
CA ARG A 16 -9.35 -21.08 -5.95
C ARG A 16 -8.50 -21.73 -7.05
N HIS A 17 -8.01 -20.95 -8.00
CA HIS A 17 -7.17 -21.46 -9.09
C HIS A 17 -5.89 -22.13 -8.55
N VAL A 18 -5.16 -21.44 -7.67
CA VAL A 18 -3.93 -21.96 -7.05
C VAL A 18 -4.22 -23.20 -6.20
N ASN A 19 -5.26 -23.16 -5.35
CA ASN A 19 -5.62 -24.31 -4.52
C ASN A 19 -5.97 -25.55 -5.35
N PHE A 20 -6.67 -25.39 -6.47
CA PHE A 20 -6.93 -26.51 -7.37
C PHE A 20 -5.66 -27.02 -8.07
N ARG A 21 -4.79 -26.11 -8.53
CA ARG A 21 -3.53 -26.47 -9.20
C ARG A 21 -2.60 -27.23 -8.26
N GLU A 22 -2.42 -26.72 -7.04
CA GLU A 22 -1.47 -27.24 -6.06
C GLU A 22 -2.08 -28.29 -5.10
N ARG A 23 -3.37 -28.60 -5.26
CA ARG A 23 -4.15 -29.46 -4.35
C ARG A 23 -4.14 -28.99 -2.89
N TRP A 24 -4.08 -27.69 -2.66
CA TRP A 24 -4.11 -27.07 -1.34
C TRP A 24 -5.53 -26.80 -0.86
N ARG A 25 -5.65 -26.53 0.45
CA ARG A 25 -6.90 -26.09 1.10
C ARG A 25 -6.60 -24.89 2.00
N GLY A 26 -7.58 -23.99 2.13
CA GLY A 26 -7.48 -22.84 3.02
C GLY A 26 -7.27 -21.50 2.30
N HIS A 27 -6.93 -20.48 3.07
CA HIS A 27 -6.67 -19.12 2.59
C HIS A 27 -5.24 -18.98 2.08
N LEU A 28 -5.08 -18.37 0.90
CA LEU A 28 -3.77 -18.02 0.36
C LEU A 28 -3.29 -16.64 0.85
N TRP A 29 -4.23 -15.71 1.08
CA TRP A 29 -3.94 -14.34 1.48
C TRP A 29 -4.16 -14.18 2.99
N PRO A 30 -3.14 -13.76 3.76
CA PRO A 30 -3.25 -13.65 5.23
C PRO A 30 -4.09 -12.45 5.69
N GLU A 31 -4.14 -11.37 4.90
CA GLU A 31 -4.85 -10.14 5.25
C GLU A 31 -5.87 -9.72 4.19
N ARG A 32 -6.75 -8.79 4.59
CA ARG A 32 -7.66 -8.09 3.67
C ARG A 32 -6.89 -6.99 2.96
N PHE A 33 -7.32 -6.62 1.75
CA PHE A 33 -6.77 -5.43 1.09
C PHE A 33 -7.03 -4.19 1.97
N ALA A 34 -6.03 -3.32 2.07
CA ALA A 34 -6.14 -2.01 2.70
C ALA A 34 -6.24 -0.93 1.61
N SER A 35 -6.96 0.15 1.90
CA SER A 35 -7.06 1.32 1.03
C SER A 35 -7.31 2.54 1.89
N PHE A 36 -6.46 3.54 1.75
CA PHE A 36 -6.53 4.82 2.45
C PHE A 36 -5.81 5.87 1.61
N VAL A 37 -6.26 7.12 1.72
CA VAL A 37 -5.64 8.27 1.05
C VAL A 37 -4.36 8.66 1.77
N MET A 38 -3.40 9.22 1.02
CA MET A 38 -2.10 9.62 1.55
C MET A 38 -1.74 10.99 0.98
N ASP A 39 -1.08 11.82 1.80
CA ASP A 39 -0.41 12.99 1.25
C ASP A 39 0.78 12.58 0.36
N TYR A 40 1.33 13.54 -0.37
CA TYR A 40 2.42 13.29 -1.30
C TYR A 40 3.67 12.69 -0.62
N ARG A 41 4.00 13.15 0.58
CA ARG A 41 5.16 12.66 1.35
C ARG A 41 5.03 11.18 1.68
N HIS A 42 3.86 10.76 2.17
CA HIS A 42 3.58 9.38 2.53
C HIS A 42 3.39 8.50 1.28
N ALA A 43 2.89 9.06 0.17
CA ALA A 43 2.79 8.36 -1.11
C ALA A 43 4.19 7.98 -1.64
N LEU A 44 5.16 8.91 -1.66
CA LEU A 44 6.53 8.60 -2.04
C LEU A 44 7.17 7.56 -1.12
N ALA A 45 6.95 7.65 0.19
CA ALA A 45 7.43 6.64 1.13
C ALA A 45 6.80 5.26 0.87
N ALA A 46 5.51 5.19 0.52
CA ALA A 46 4.85 3.94 0.17
C ALA A 46 5.41 3.34 -1.13
N VAL A 47 5.68 4.16 -2.16
CA VAL A 47 6.35 3.71 -3.39
C VAL A 47 7.72 3.12 -3.04
N ARG A 48 8.54 3.83 -2.26
CA ARG A 48 9.84 3.33 -1.82
C ARG A 48 9.74 2.01 -1.06
N TYR A 49 8.79 1.90 -0.14
CA TYR A 49 8.54 0.69 0.63
C TYR A 49 8.22 -0.51 -0.28
N ILE A 50 7.35 -0.32 -1.26
CA ILE A 50 6.95 -1.38 -2.20
C ILE A 50 8.16 -1.83 -3.04
N GLU A 51 8.91 -0.89 -3.62
CA GLU A 51 10.07 -1.17 -4.45
C GLU A 51 11.19 -1.89 -3.65
N LEU A 52 11.32 -1.61 -2.35
CA LEU A 52 12.28 -2.28 -1.45
C LEU A 52 11.76 -3.58 -0.81
N THR A 53 10.47 -3.91 -0.95
CA THR A 53 9.87 -5.09 -0.31
C THR A 53 10.59 -6.38 -0.68
N PRO A 54 10.97 -6.64 -1.95
CA PRO A 54 11.72 -7.85 -2.30
C PRO A 54 13.10 -7.94 -1.62
N VAL A 55 13.78 -6.80 -1.48
CA VAL A 55 15.10 -6.73 -0.82
C VAL A 55 14.97 -6.99 0.67
N ARG A 56 13.98 -6.36 1.32
CA ARG A 56 13.68 -6.55 2.75
C ARG A 56 13.27 -7.99 3.06
N ALA A 57 12.59 -8.65 2.13
CA ALA A 57 12.21 -10.05 2.24
C ALA A 57 13.38 -11.02 1.91
N GLY A 58 14.56 -10.52 1.53
CA GLY A 58 15.72 -11.34 1.16
C GLY A 58 15.55 -12.07 -0.18
N LEU A 59 14.60 -11.64 -1.02
CA LEU A 59 14.30 -12.28 -2.31
C LEU A 59 15.19 -11.79 -3.45
N ALA A 60 15.80 -10.62 -3.31
CA ALA A 60 16.66 -10.00 -4.31
C ALA A 60 17.77 -9.16 -3.65
N PRO A 61 18.96 -9.06 -4.26
CA PRO A 61 20.06 -8.24 -3.74
C PRO A 61 19.78 -6.73 -3.83
N ASP A 62 18.99 -6.31 -4.80
CA ASP A 62 18.53 -4.94 -4.99
C ASP A 62 17.15 -4.93 -5.66
N ALA A 63 16.47 -3.78 -5.64
CA ALA A 63 15.11 -3.65 -6.15
C ALA A 63 15.00 -3.99 -7.65
N GLY A 64 16.01 -3.63 -8.46
CA GLY A 64 16.03 -3.88 -9.90
C GLY A 64 16.27 -5.34 -10.26
N ALA A 65 16.75 -6.15 -9.33
CA ALA A 65 16.97 -7.58 -9.55
C ALA A 65 15.71 -8.43 -9.35
N TYR A 66 14.58 -7.87 -8.87
CA TYR A 66 13.34 -8.62 -8.68
C TYR A 66 12.40 -8.47 -9.90
N PRO A 67 12.18 -9.52 -10.70
CA PRO A 67 11.46 -9.40 -11.97
C PRO A 67 9.95 -9.21 -11.82
N TRP A 68 9.38 -9.49 -10.64
CA TRP A 68 7.95 -9.34 -10.36
C TRP A 68 7.64 -8.02 -9.64
N SER A 69 8.32 -6.96 -10.05
CA SER A 69 8.23 -5.60 -9.50
C SER A 69 8.13 -4.57 -10.62
N SER A 70 7.54 -3.42 -10.32
CA SER A 70 7.56 -2.24 -11.20
C SER A 70 8.93 -1.57 -11.29
N THR A 71 9.92 -1.98 -10.47
CA THR A 71 11.24 -1.34 -10.42
C THR A 71 11.89 -1.27 -11.79
N CYS A 72 11.84 -2.36 -12.57
CA CYS A 72 12.48 -2.42 -13.89
C CYS A 72 11.86 -1.43 -14.89
N ALA A 73 10.53 -1.31 -14.89
CA ALA A 73 9.83 -0.33 -15.73
C ALA A 73 10.26 1.09 -15.37
N HIS A 74 10.27 1.43 -14.08
CA HIS A 74 10.67 2.76 -13.64
C HIS A 74 12.18 3.05 -13.85
N LEU A 75 13.06 2.07 -13.67
CA LEU A 75 14.50 2.21 -13.96
C LEU A 75 14.79 2.44 -15.44
N SER A 76 13.99 1.82 -16.33
CA SER A 76 14.11 1.98 -17.77
C SER A 76 13.33 3.19 -18.32
N GLY A 77 12.47 3.80 -17.50
CA GLY A 77 11.57 4.87 -17.92
C GLY A 77 10.62 4.45 -19.04
N THR A 78 10.31 3.15 -19.14
CA THR A 78 9.48 2.59 -20.22
C THR A 78 8.35 1.73 -19.66
N ASP A 79 7.14 1.92 -20.19
CA ASP A 79 5.98 1.09 -19.87
C ASP A 79 6.20 -0.37 -20.29
N ASP A 80 5.76 -1.33 -19.46
CA ASP A 80 5.95 -2.77 -19.68
C ASP A 80 4.64 -3.52 -19.99
N GLY A 81 3.57 -2.77 -20.28
CA GLY A 81 2.23 -3.29 -20.53
C GLY A 81 1.37 -3.48 -19.27
N VAL A 82 1.96 -3.37 -18.08
CA VAL A 82 1.24 -3.39 -16.79
C VAL A 82 1.47 -2.08 -16.02
N VAL A 83 2.67 -1.52 -16.12
CA VAL A 83 3.09 -0.28 -15.45
C VAL A 83 3.07 0.87 -16.43
N HIS A 84 2.48 1.99 -16.01
CA HIS A 84 2.59 3.29 -16.68
C HIS A 84 3.52 4.19 -15.89
N VAL A 85 4.73 4.43 -16.41
CA VAL A 85 5.82 5.03 -15.62
C VAL A 85 5.75 6.55 -15.55
N ALA A 86 5.05 7.20 -16.50
CA ALA A 86 5.08 8.65 -16.69
C ALA A 86 4.79 9.45 -15.41
N LEU A 87 3.78 9.02 -14.63
CA LEU A 87 3.36 9.70 -13.39
C LEU A 87 4.43 9.71 -12.31
N LEU A 88 5.16 8.60 -12.12
CA LEU A 88 6.17 8.52 -11.07
C LEU A 88 7.53 9.00 -11.58
N CYS A 89 7.84 8.81 -12.86
CA CYS A 89 9.06 9.34 -13.47
C CYS A 89 9.05 10.87 -13.61
N SER A 90 7.89 11.53 -13.68
CA SER A 90 7.82 13.00 -13.63
C SER A 90 8.10 13.57 -12.24
N GLU A 91 7.87 12.79 -11.19
CA GLU A 91 8.02 13.18 -9.78
C GLU A 91 9.40 12.76 -9.23
N ILE A 92 9.91 11.62 -9.67
CA ILE A 92 11.16 11.00 -9.19
C ILE A 92 12.19 11.00 -10.32
N ASN A 93 13.09 11.99 -10.27
CA ASN A 93 14.11 12.20 -11.30
C ASN A 93 15.23 11.14 -11.31
N ASP A 94 15.58 10.58 -10.14
CA ASP A 94 16.63 9.56 -10.03
C ASP A 94 16.09 8.31 -9.34
N TRP A 95 15.61 7.38 -10.17
CA TRP A 95 15.08 6.11 -9.69
C TRP A 95 16.14 5.18 -9.10
N LYS A 96 17.42 5.35 -9.46
CA LYS A 96 18.50 4.49 -8.94
C LYS A 96 18.86 4.84 -7.50
N SER A 97 18.83 6.13 -7.16
CA SER A 97 19.08 6.60 -5.78
C SER A 97 17.82 6.61 -4.92
N PHE A 98 16.63 6.73 -5.51
CA PHE A 98 15.38 6.85 -4.76
C PHE A 98 15.17 5.77 -3.68
N PRO A 99 15.41 4.46 -3.93
CA PRO A 99 15.29 3.43 -2.89
C PRO A 99 16.38 3.47 -1.81
N ARG A 100 17.49 4.18 -2.05
CA ARG A 100 18.65 4.26 -1.14
C ARG A 100 18.56 5.41 -0.16
N VAL A 101 17.65 6.35 -0.38
CA VAL A 101 17.45 7.48 0.52
C VAL A 101 16.92 6.97 1.86
N GLU A 102 17.52 7.43 2.96
CA GLU A 102 17.08 7.11 4.31
C GLU A 102 15.60 7.48 4.49
N GLU A 103 14.85 6.57 5.13
CA GLU A 103 13.46 6.83 5.46
C GLU A 103 13.40 7.72 6.69
N GLU A 104 12.58 8.77 6.63
CA GLU A 104 12.32 9.61 7.79
C GLU A 104 11.69 8.80 8.91
N GLU A 105 12.17 9.05 10.13
CA GLU A 105 11.73 8.34 11.32
C GLU A 105 10.20 8.43 11.50
N GLY A 106 9.57 7.29 11.78
CA GLY A 106 8.13 7.20 12.03
C GLY A 106 7.22 7.20 10.80
N VAL A 107 7.72 7.49 9.58
CA VAL A 107 6.88 7.48 8.36
C VAL A 107 6.33 6.08 8.06
N LEU A 108 7.18 5.05 8.11
CA LEU A 108 6.72 3.67 7.93
C LEU A 108 5.73 3.24 9.02
N SER A 109 6.00 3.60 10.27
CA SER A 109 5.09 3.31 11.38
C SER A 109 3.72 3.96 11.15
N ARG A 110 3.70 5.18 10.60
CA ARG A 110 2.46 5.87 10.23
C ARG A 110 1.74 5.18 9.08
N LEU A 111 2.44 4.73 8.03
CA LEU A 111 1.86 3.95 6.94
C LEU A 111 1.21 2.66 7.44
N HIS A 112 1.90 1.89 8.29
CA HIS A 112 1.34 0.67 8.89
C HIS A 112 0.14 0.96 9.79
N HIS A 113 0.16 2.05 10.54
CA HIS A 113 -0.99 2.47 11.34
C HIS A 113 -2.21 2.79 10.45
N CYS A 114 -2.00 3.52 9.35
CA CYS A 114 -3.05 3.87 8.40
C CYS A 114 -3.57 2.63 7.66
N GLN A 115 -2.69 1.70 7.27
CA GLN A 115 -3.04 0.41 6.69
C GLN A 115 -3.98 -0.40 7.59
N ARG A 116 -3.71 -0.42 8.90
CA ARG A 116 -4.55 -1.11 9.88
C ARG A 116 -5.90 -0.44 10.13
N THR A 117 -5.93 0.90 10.12
CA THR A 117 -7.12 1.67 10.51
C THR A 117 -7.99 2.11 9.33
N GLY A 118 -7.44 2.08 8.11
CA GLY A 118 -8.06 2.65 6.91
C GLY A 118 -8.12 4.17 6.90
N ARG A 119 -7.42 4.85 7.83
CA ARG A 119 -7.47 6.31 7.94
C ARG A 119 -6.47 7.00 7.03
N PRO A 120 -6.73 8.25 6.62
CA PRO A 120 -5.80 9.05 5.85
C PRO A 120 -4.40 9.12 6.46
N CYS A 121 -3.39 9.00 5.61
CA CYS A 121 -1.99 9.12 5.97
C CYS A 121 -1.47 10.50 5.54
N GLY A 122 -1.61 11.48 6.41
CA GLY A 122 -1.06 12.81 6.20
C GLY A 122 -1.15 13.68 7.44
N ASP A 123 -0.71 14.92 7.29
CA ASP A 123 -0.80 15.94 8.34
C ASP A 123 -2.25 16.41 8.56
N THR A 124 -2.44 17.24 9.59
CA THR A 124 -3.76 17.75 9.94
C THR A 124 -4.36 18.65 8.85
N ALA A 125 -3.54 19.36 8.09
CA ALA A 125 -3.99 20.24 7.01
C ALA A 125 -4.55 19.40 5.84
N PHE A 126 -3.82 18.37 5.42
CA PHE A 126 -4.23 17.39 4.42
C PHE A 126 -5.55 16.71 4.81
N ILE A 127 -5.65 16.22 6.05
CA ILE A 127 -6.88 15.56 6.51
C ILE A 127 -8.06 16.53 6.49
N SER A 128 -7.87 17.76 6.96
CA SER A 128 -8.94 18.77 6.98
C SER A 128 -9.38 19.17 5.57
N HIS A 129 -8.44 19.20 4.62
CA HIS A 129 -8.74 19.41 3.20
C HIS A 129 -9.63 18.28 2.64
N ASP A 130 -9.25 17.03 2.87
CA ASP A 130 -10.01 15.86 2.42
C ASP A 130 -11.40 15.77 3.07
N GLU A 131 -11.53 16.15 4.35
CA GLU A 131 -12.83 16.26 5.02
C GLU A 131 -13.74 17.28 4.31
N SER A 132 -13.19 18.43 3.93
CA SER A 132 -13.94 19.47 3.21
C SER A 132 -14.35 19.01 1.80
N LEU A 133 -13.53 18.20 1.13
CA LEU A 133 -13.85 17.67 -0.19
C LEU A 133 -14.92 16.58 -0.12
N CYS A 134 -14.82 15.69 0.87
CA CYS A 134 -15.70 14.53 0.97
C CYS A 134 -16.99 14.79 1.77
N GLY A 135 -17.06 15.87 2.54
CA GLY A 135 -18.18 16.14 3.44
C GLY A 135 -18.30 15.15 4.61
N HIS A 136 -17.20 14.48 4.95
CA HIS A 136 -17.15 13.43 5.97
C HIS A 136 -16.03 13.67 6.95
N ALA A 137 -16.25 13.35 8.22
CA ALA A 137 -15.22 13.42 9.25
C ALA A 137 -14.23 12.25 9.11
N LEU A 138 -12.96 12.58 8.86
CA LEU A 138 -11.82 11.69 8.69
C LEU A 138 -10.86 11.73 9.88
N HIS A 139 -10.85 12.83 10.64
CA HIS A 139 -10.05 12.95 11.85
C HIS A 139 -10.41 11.89 12.89
N CYS A 140 -9.39 11.51 13.67
CA CYS A 140 -9.57 10.60 14.78
C CYS A 140 -10.46 11.25 15.85
N LYS A 141 -11.69 10.74 15.99
CA LYS A 141 -12.53 11.06 17.15
C LYS A 141 -12.10 10.23 18.35
N LYS A 142 -12.35 10.78 19.55
CA LYS A 142 -12.15 10.06 20.82
C LYS A 142 -12.85 8.68 20.73
N PRO A 143 -12.19 7.59 21.14
CA PRO A 143 -12.83 6.28 21.21
C PRO A 143 -14.13 6.35 21.99
N GLY A 144 -15.14 5.61 21.54
CA GLY A 144 -16.39 5.48 22.28
C GLY A 144 -16.16 4.89 23.67
N PRO A 145 -17.10 5.09 24.62
CA PRO A 145 -17.03 4.47 25.94
C PRO A 145 -16.85 2.95 25.83
N LYS A 146 -16.01 2.38 26.69
CA LYS A 146 -15.84 0.92 26.76
C LYS A 146 -17.18 0.29 27.14
N GLY A 147 -17.75 -0.55 26.27
CA GLY A 147 -18.99 -1.25 26.55
C GLY A 147 -18.89 -2.08 27.84
N LYS A 148 -20.01 -2.22 28.57
CA LYS A 148 -20.06 -3.14 29.71
C LYS A 148 -19.71 -4.54 29.21
N ARG A 149 -18.79 -5.19 29.91
CA ARG A 149 -18.35 -6.56 29.60
C ARG A 149 -19.49 -7.47 30.04
N ASP A 150 -20.15 -8.15 29.11
CA ASP A 150 -21.11 -9.20 29.46
C ASP A 150 -20.33 -10.34 30.14
N GLU A 151 -20.60 -10.56 31.42
CA GLU A 151 -20.19 -11.75 32.15
C GLU A 151 -21.13 -12.89 31.72
N ARG A 152 -20.63 -13.78 30.84
CA ARG A 152 -21.21 -15.10 30.58
C ARG A 152 -20.22 -16.16 31.00
#